data_AF-A0A969Z4A9-F1
#
_entry.id   AF-A0A969Z4A9-F1
#
_cell.length_a   1.000
_cell.length_b   1.000
_cell.length_c   1.000
_cell.angle_alpha   90.00
_cell.angle_beta   90.00
_cell.angle_gamma   90.00
#
_symmetry.space_group_name_H-M   'P 1'
#
loop_
_entity.id
_entity.type
_entity.pdbx_description
1 polymer ?
#
loop_
_entity_poly.entity_id
_entity_poly.type
_entity_poly.pdbx_seq_one_letter_code
_entity_poly.pdbx_strand_id
1 'polypeptide(L)'
;MPNYVMFIDQDKCTGCNACRIACQTQWGLPPEMNYNFLIEQERGKYPNVERLIIPMQCQHCDNPPCLTVCPTGATYKRDDGIVLVDPKKCIGCKYCMIACPYNVRIINEQGVPEKCRFCAEYVTNGETPACVSTCMNDVRVFGDLDDPNSPLHDLLKEHELMQMREDLKTRPRIYYAQSKRG
;
A
#
# COMPACT_ATOMS: atom_id res chain seq x y z
N MET A 1 2.51 -16.58 12.99
CA MET A 1 1.83 -16.23 11.73
C MET A 1 2.73 -15.24 11.00
N PRO A 2 2.68 -15.19 9.67
CA PRO A 2 3.50 -14.25 8.91
C PRO A 2 3.28 -12.81 9.34
N ASN A 3 4.29 -11.97 9.23
CA ASN A 3 4.28 -10.55 9.55
C ASN A 3 4.46 -9.77 8.25
N TYR A 4 3.42 -9.71 7.42
CA TYR A 4 3.53 -9.15 6.06
C TYR A 4 3.81 -7.65 6.05
N VAL A 5 4.81 -7.24 5.29
CA VAL A 5 5.17 -5.84 5.04
C VAL A 5 5.55 -5.64 3.58
N MET A 6 5.64 -4.37 3.16
CA MET A 6 6.16 -4.00 1.85
C MET A 6 7.25 -2.95 1.98
N PHE A 7 8.33 -3.10 1.23
CA PHE A 7 9.34 -2.08 1.03
C PHE A 7 9.13 -1.40 -0.33
N ILE A 8 9.30 -0.08 -0.39
CA ILE A 8 9.18 0.71 -1.61
C ILE A 8 10.40 1.61 -1.81
N ASP A 9 11.16 1.39 -2.88
CA ASP A 9 12.25 2.24 -3.33
C ASP A 9 11.78 3.18 -4.44
N GLN A 10 11.31 4.37 -4.04
CA GLN A 10 10.72 5.36 -4.94
C GLN A 10 11.73 5.97 -5.93
N ASP A 11 13.04 5.91 -5.66
CA ASP A 11 14.06 6.41 -6.57
C ASP A 11 14.19 5.53 -7.83
N LYS A 12 13.85 4.24 -7.72
CA LYS A 12 13.78 3.30 -8.85
C LYS A 12 12.51 3.46 -9.70
N CYS A 13 11.52 4.24 -9.24
CA CYS A 13 10.23 4.34 -9.91
C CYS A 13 10.31 5.27 -11.14
N THR A 14 9.96 4.73 -12.31
CA THR A 14 9.93 5.48 -13.58
C THR A 14 8.54 5.99 -13.96
N GLY A 15 7.50 5.62 -13.20
CA GLY A 15 6.13 6.05 -13.48
C GLY A 15 5.38 5.24 -14.54
N CYS A 16 5.84 4.03 -14.89
CA CYS A 16 5.27 3.24 -15.98
C CYS A 16 3.82 2.73 -15.76
N ASN A 17 3.25 2.90 -14.56
CA ASN A 17 1.90 2.46 -14.20
C ASN A 17 1.61 0.94 -14.29
N ALA A 18 2.61 0.08 -14.56
CA ALA A 18 2.41 -1.37 -14.64
C ALA A 18 1.77 -1.95 -13.36
N CYS A 19 2.23 -1.51 -12.19
CA CYS A 19 1.68 -1.91 -10.88
C CYS A 19 0.20 -1.53 -10.69
N ARG A 20 -0.26 -0.44 -11.29
CA ARG A 20 -1.67 -0.01 -11.27
C ARG A 20 -2.50 -0.94 -12.13
N ILE A 21 -2.09 -1.13 -13.39
CA ILE A 21 -2.80 -1.97 -14.36
C ILE A 21 -2.86 -3.43 -13.89
N ALA A 22 -1.74 -4.00 -13.43
CA ALA A 22 -1.73 -5.37 -12.91
C ALA A 22 -2.71 -5.54 -11.73
N CYS A 23 -2.79 -4.56 -10.85
CA CYS A 23 -3.74 -4.58 -9.75
C CYS A 23 -5.19 -4.45 -10.22
N GLN A 24 -5.48 -3.61 -11.22
CA GLN A 24 -6.82 -3.51 -11.80
C GLN A 24 -7.23 -4.84 -12.44
N THR A 25 -6.35 -5.44 -13.26
CA THR A 25 -6.58 -6.73 -13.91
C THR A 25 -6.79 -7.85 -12.89
N GLN A 26 -5.95 -7.92 -11.85
CA GLN A 26 -6.04 -8.94 -10.79
C GLN A 26 -7.41 -8.97 -10.13
N TRP A 27 -8.01 -7.80 -9.93
CA TRP A 27 -9.26 -7.64 -9.17
C TRP A 27 -10.46 -7.32 -10.05
N GLY A 28 -10.31 -7.35 -11.38
CA GLY A 28 -11.37 -6.98 -12.31
C GLY A 28 -11.93 -5.57 -12.08
N LEU A 29 -11.08 -4.62 -11.66
CA LEU A 29 -11.52 -3.27 -11.39
C LEU A 29 -11.85 -2.53 -12.70
N PRO A 30 -12.89 -1.69 -12.72
CA PRO A 30 -13.13 -0.84 -13.86
C PRO A 30 -12.01 0.22 -13.99
N PRO A 31 -11.79 0.78 -15.20
CA PRO A 31 -10.63 1.63 -15.49
C PRO A 31 -10.43 2.84 -14.57
N GLU A 32 -11.52 3.38 -14.03
CA GLU A 32 -11.57 4.53 -13.11
C GLU A 32 -11.21 4.17 -11.66
N MET A 33 -11.29 2.90 -11.28
CA MET A 33 -11.02 2.43 -9.91
C MET A 33 -9.59 1.94 -9.77
N ASN A 34 -8.88 2.44 -8.75
CA ASN A 34 -7.49 2.10 -8.51
C ASN A 34 -7.23 1.83 -7.03
N TYR A 35 -6.69 0.64 -6.71
CA TYR A 35 -6.25 0.32 -5.35
C TYR A 35 -4.84 0.81 -5.02
N ASN A 36 -4.05 1.11 -6.06
CA ASN A 36 -2.76 1.78 -5.95
C ASN A 36 -2.63 2.84 -7.05
N PHE A 37 -1.90 3.91 -6.77
CA PHE A 37 -1.67 5.03 -7.67
C PHE A 37 -0.26 5.60 -7.48
N LEU A 38 0.15 6.52 -8.35
CA LEU A 38 1.44 7.19 -8.27
C LEU A 38 1.20 8.66 -7.94
N ILE A 39 1.90 9.18 -6.93
CA ILE A 39 2.00 10.61 -6.68
C ILE A 39 3.23 11.12 -7.41
N GLU A 40 3.07 12.16 -8.22
CA GLU A 40 4.16 12.79 -8.93
C GLU A 40 4.38 14.18 -8.37
N GLN A 41 5.63 14.51 -8.03
CA GLN A 41 6.02 15.81 -7.53
C GLN A 41 7.26 16.29 -8.26
N GLU A 42 7.27 17.56 -8.65
CA GLU A 42 8.47 18.24 -9.13
C GLU A 42 9.11 18.99 -7.96
N ARG A 43 10.42 18.87 -7.82
CA ARG A 43 11.21 19.55 -6.79
C ARG A 43 12.36 20.31 -7.42
N GLY A 44 12.78 21.38 -6.75
CA GLY A 44 13.89 22.21 -7.19
C GLY A 44 13.48 23.35 -8.13
N LYS A 45 14.48 23.96 -8.75
CA LYS A 45 14.34 25.09 -9.69
C LYS A 45 15.38 24.95 -10.78
N TYR A 46 15.06 25.39 -11.99
CA TYR A 46 15.99 25.34 -13.12
C TYR A 46 17.37 25.92 -12.74
N PRO A 47 18.48 25.23 -13.06
CA PRO A 47 18.59 24.00 -13.86
C PRO A 47 18.46 22.67 -13.08
N ASN A 48 18.34 22.73 -11.75
CA ASN A 48 18.28 21.55 -10.86
C ASN A 48 16.81 21.23 -10.54
N VAL A 49 16.14 20.56 -11.47
CA VAL A 49 14.75 20.10 -11.31
C VAL A 49 14.75 18.59 -11.29
N GLU A 50 14.03 18.02 -10.32
CA GLU A 50 13.87 16.58 -10.17
C GLU A 50 12.40 16.20 -10.10
N ARG A 51 12.07 15.01 -10.62
CA ARG A 51 10.73 14.43 -10.52
C ARG A 51 10.77 13.25 -9.56
N LEU A 52 9.98 13.35 -8.50
CA LEU A 52 9.78 12.29 -7.51
C LEU A 52 8.45 11.60 -7.82
N ILE A 53 8.50 10.27 -7.96
CA ILE A 53 7.33 9.44 -8.25
C ILE A 53 7.16 8.46 -7.10
N ILE A 54 6.11 8.64 -6.30
CA ILE A 54 5.86 7.91 -5.07
C ILE A 54 4.69 6.96 -5.28
N PRO A 55 4.92 5.64 -5.31
CA PRO A 55 3.83 4.67 -5.36
C PRO A 55 3.04 4.64 -4.04
N MET A 56 1.74 4.89 -4.11
CA MET A 56 0.84 4.97 -2.95
C MET A 56 -0.28 3.94 -3.04
N GLN A 57 -0.68 3.42 -1.88
CA GLN A 57 -1.72 2.42 -1.69
C GLN A 57 -2.10 2.31 -0.20
N CYS A 58 -3.02 1.41 0.14
CA CYS A 58 -3.29 1.08 1.55
C CYS A 58 -2.00 0.68 2.27
N GLN A 59 -1.71 1.36 3.38
CA GLN A 59 -0.50 1.17 4.16
C GLN A 59 -0.58 -0.02 5.13
N HIS A 60 -1.73 -0.71 5.19
CA HIS A 60 -2.01 -1.84 6.09
C HIS A 60 -1.57 -1.61 7.55
N CYS A 61 -1.77 -0.39 8.05
CA CYS A 61 -1.34 0.11 9.35
C CYS A 61 -1.54 -0.86 10.51
N ASP A 62 -0.58 -0.90 11.45
CA ASP A 62 -0.69 -1.65 12.69
C ASP A 62 -1.65 -1.02 13.70
N ASN A 63 -1.78 0.31 13.66
CA ASN A 63 -2.79 1.08 14.37
C ASN A 63 -3.74 1.75 13.35
N PRO A 64 -4.63 0.98 12.69
CA PRO A 64 -5.43 1.50 11.58
C PRO A 64 -6.62 2.33 12.09
N PRO A 65 -6.66 3.66 11.90
CA PRO A 65 -7.78 4.49 12.34
C PRO A 65 -9.10 4.09 11.67
N CYS A 66 -9.01 3.59 10.44
CA CYS A 66 -10.15 3.08 9.68
C CYS A 66 -10.85 1.86 10.32
N LEU A 67 -10.15 1.10 11.17
CA LEU A 67 -10.73 0.01 11.96
C LEU A 67 -11.46 0.61 13.17
N THR A 68 -10.81 1.51 13.91
CA THR A 68 -11.37 2.14 15.12
C THR A 68 -12.70 2.83 14.87
N VAL A 69 -12.87 3.48 13.72
CA VAL A 69 -14.10 4.22 13.39
C VAL A 69 -15.21 3.36 12.78
N CYS A 70 -14.99 2.07 12.53
CA CYS A 70 -15.97 1.22 11.85
C CYS A 70 -17.02 0.71 12.85
N PRO A 71 -18.28 1.17 12.79
CA PRO A 71 -19.28 0.84 13.81
C PRO A 71 -19.74 -0.63 13.76
N THR A 72 -19.59 -1.29 12.60
CA THR A 72 -20.05 -2.67 12.40
C THR A 72 -18.95 -3.72 12.51
N GLY A 73 -17.69 -3.29 12.69
CA GLY A 73 -16.54 -4.19 12.60
C GLY A 73 -16.30 -4.77 11.19
N ALA A 74 -16.85 -4.13 10.15
CA ALA A 74 -16.61 -4.54 8.76
C ALA A 74 -15.15 -4.36 8.35
N THR A 75 -14.49 -3.27 8.78
CA THR A 75 -13.02 -3.20 8.66
C THR A 75 -12.40 -3.99 9.80
N TYR A 76 -11.53 -4.94 9.46
CA TYR A 76 -10.83 -5.78 10.43
C TYR A 76 -9.37 -5.95 10.02
N LYS A 77 -8.53 -6.40 10.95
CA LYS A 77 -7.12 -6.72 10.72
C LYS A 77 -6.92 -8.22 10.97
N ARG A 78 -6.32 -8.92 10.02
CA ARG A 78 -5.85 -10.30 10.19
C ARG A 78 -4.64 -10.32 11.11
N ASP A 79 -4.36 -11.47 11.73
CA ASP A 79 -3.18 -11.60 12.62
C ASP A 79 -1.85 -11.47 11.85
N ASP A 80 -1.87 -11.64 10.52
CA ASP A 80 -0.71 -11.46 9.64
C ASP A 80 -0.45 -10.00 9.22
N GLY A 81 -1.22 -9.05 9.77
CA GLY A 81 -1.06 -7.62 9.50
C GLY A 81 -1.99 -7.05 8.45
N ILE A 82 -2.65 -7.88 7.64
CA ILE A 82 -3.45 -7.40 6.52
C ILE A 82 -4.80 -6.85 7.02
N VAL A 83 -4.98 -5.53 6.91
CA VAL A 83 -6.29 -4.88 7.07
C VAL A 83 -7.19 -5.22 5.88
N LEU A 84 -8.44 -5.64 6.10
CA LEU A 84 -9.44 -5.98 5.07
C LEU A 84 -10.82 -5.38 5.41
N VAL A 85 -11.77 -5.56 4.50
CA VAL A 85 -13.18 -5.16 4.68
C VAL A 85 -14.06 -6.37 4.40
N ASP A 86 -14.96 -6.68 5.33
CA ASP A 86 -16.04 -7.65 5.15
C ASP A 86 -17.27 -6.94 4.54
N PRO A 87 -17.60 -7.20 3.26
CA PRO A 87 -18.72 -6.54 2.61
C PRO A 87 -20.06 -6.90 3.25
N LYS A 88 -20.19 -8.08 3.89
CA LYS A 88 -21.45 -8.53 4.50
C LYS A 88 -21.80 -7.74 5.76
N LYS A 89 -20.80 -7.17 6.44
CA LYS A 89 -20.97 -6.33 7.63
C LYS A 89 -20.99 -4.84 7.30
N CYS A 90 -20.62 -4.47 6.07
CA CYS A 90 -20.46 -3.07 5.70
C CYS A 90 -21.81 -2.41 5.41
N ILE A 91 -22.07 -1.29 6.08
CA ILE A 91 -23.28 -0.47 5.88
C ILE A 91 -23.05 0.77 5.01
N GLY A 92 -21.88 0.91 4.39
CA GLY A 92 -21.60 2.01 3.46
C GLY A 92 -21.49 3.41 4.09
N CYS A 93 -21.26 3.53 5.40
CA CYS A 93 -21.21 4.83 6.12
C CYS A 93 -20.01 5.71 5.76
N LYS A 94 -18.99 5.17 5.08
CA LYS A 94 -17.78 5.88 4.60
C LYS A 94 -16.86 6.49 5.69
N TYR A 95 -17.12 6.28 6.97
CA TYR A 95 -16.24 6.78 8.06
C TYR A 95 -14.79 6.29 7.92
N CYS A 96 -14.61 5.04 7.50
CA CYS A 96 -13.28 4.48 7.27
C CYS A 96 -12.50 5.20 6.16
N MET A 97 -13.19 5.83 5.19
CA MET A 97 -12.58 6.63 4.13
C MET A 97 -12.08 7.96 4.70
N ILE A 98 -12.92 8.66 5.46
CA ILE A 98 -12.59 9.94 6.09
C ILE A 98 -11.44 9.78 7.10
N ALA A 99 -11.46 8.71 7.89
CA ALA A 99 -10.43 8.43 8.88
C ALA A 99 -9.10 7.98 8.29
N CYS A 100 -9.04 7.61 7.01
CA CYS A 100 -7.81 7.14 6.39
C CYS A 100 -6.95 8.32 5.94
N PRO A 101 -5.76 8.55 6.53
CA PRO A 101 -4.95 9.74 6.23
C PRO A 101 -4.27 9.69 4.85
N TYR A 102 -4.39 8.56 4.15
CA TYR A 102 -3.74 8.33 2.85
C TYR A 102 -4.72 8.48 1.67
N ASN A 103 -6.02 8.60 1.93
CA ASN A 103 -7.06 8.66 0.90
C ASN A 103 -7.02 7.49 -0.11
N VAL A 104 -6.82 6.27 0.40
CA VAL A 104 -6.59 5.03 -0.39
C VAL A 104 -7.77 4.07 -0.40
N ARG A 105 -8.95 4.54 0.05
CA ARG A 105 -10.19 3.78 0.03
C ARG A 105 -11.11 4.37 -1.03
N ILE A 106 -11.64 3.52 -1.90
CA ILE A 106 -12.56 3.88 -2.99
C ILE A 106 -13.89 3.19 -2.76
N ILE A 107 -14.99 3.74 -3.28
CA ILE A 107 -16.31 3.12 -3.15
C ILE A 107 -16.60 2.31 -4.41
N ASN A 108 -17.07 1.07 -4.24
CA ASN A 108 -17.57 0.28 -5.36
C ASN A 108 -19.04 0.62 -5.68
N GLU A 109 -19.58 0.04 -6.74
CA GLU A 109 -20.96 0.27 -7.19
C GLU A 109 -22.01 -0.13 -6.13
N GLN A 110 -21.68 -1.06 -5.24
CA GLN A 110 -22.54 -1.52 -4.15
C GLN A 110 -22.45 -0.62 -2.90
N GLY A 111 -21.71 0.49 -2.97
CA GLY A 111 -21.56 1.43 -1.85
C GLY A 111 -20.58 0.96 -0.76
N VAL A 112 -19.82 -0.11 -1.00
CA VAL A 112 -18.84 -0.66 -0.05
C VAL A 112 -17.47 -0.04 -0.30
N PRO A 113 -16.81 0.51 0.74
CA PRO A 113 -15.43 0.98 0.62
C PRO A 113 -14.44 -0.18 0.42
N GLU A 114 -13.74 -0.14 -0.71
CA GLU A 114 -12.66 -1.04 -1.09
C GLU A 114 -11.30 -0.35 -1.06
N LYS A 115 -10.22 -1.14 -1.16
CA LYS A 115 -8.83 -0.69 -1.07
C LYS A 115 -7.89 -1.82 -1.48
N CYS A 116 -6.59 -1.52 -1.57
CA CYS A 116 -5.55 -2.55 -1.66
C CYS A 116 -5.71 -3.59 -0.53
N ARG A 117 -5.55 -4.86 -0.91
CA ARG A 117 -5.75 -6.04 -0.06
C ARG A 117 -4.45 -6.82 0.18
N PHE A 118 -3.31 -6.27 -0.25
CA PHE A 118 -2.03 -7.01 -0.34
C PHE A 118 -2.13 -8.36 -1.06
N CYS A 119 -3.09 -8.51 -1.97
CA CYS A 119 -3.35 -9.80 -2.63
C CYS A 119 -3.51 -10.94 -1.60
N ALA A 120 -4.21 -10.67 -0.48
CA ALA A 120 -4.40 -11.57 0.66
C ALA A 120 -4.71 -13.03 0.27
N GLU A 121 -5.53 -13.24 -0.76
CA GLU A 121 -5.92 -14.59 -1.22
C GLU A 121 -4.77 -15.33 -1.92
N TYR A 122 -3.85 -14.61 -2.55
CA TYR A 122 -2.69 -15.13 -3.28
C TYR A 122 -1.49 -15.34 -2.34
N VAL A 123 -1.21 -14.35 -1.46
CA VAL A 123 -0.09 -14.44 -0.52
C VAL A 123 -0.24 -15.55 0.51
N THR A 124 -1.50 -15.92 0.82
CA THR A 124 -1.80 -17.08 1.68
C THR A 124 -1.36 -18.40 1.02
N ASN A 125 -1.28 -18.44 -0.32
CA ASN A 125 -0.81 -19.59 -1.09
C ASN A 125 0.69 -19.52 -1.45
N GLY A 126 1.43 -18.55 -0.87
CA GLY A 126 2.86 -18.34 -1.18
C GLY A 126 3.12 -17.57 -2.47
N GLU A 127 2.09 -16.97 -3.08
CA GLU A 127 2.26 -16.13 -4.26
C GLU A 127 2.60 -14.68 -3.88
N THR A 128 3.08 -13.92 -4.87
CA THR A 128 3.49 -12.52 -4.69
C THR A 128 2.40 -11.57 -5.19
N PRO A 129 2.17 -10.41 -4.54
CA PRO A 129 1.19 -9.44 -5.01
C PRO A 129 1.43 -9.00 -6.47
N ALA A 130 0.35 -8.82 -7.24
CA ALA A 130 0.41 -8.46 -8.66
C ALA A 130 1.22 -7.18 -8.95
N CYS A 131 1.17 -6.19 -8.04
CA CYS A 131 1.92 -4.95 -8.18
C CYS A 131 3.43 -5.11 -7.97
N VAL A 132 3.86 -6.18 -7.30
CA VAL A 132 5.26 -6.54 -7.07
C VAL A 132 5.76 -7.39 -8.24
N SER A 133 5.01 -8.44 -8.63
CA SER A 133 5.43 -9.35 -9.71
C SER A 133 5.58 -8.68 -11.08
N THR A 134 4.83 -7.60 -11.34
CA THR A 134 4.93 -6.84 -12.60
C THR A 134 6.05 -5.78 -12.62
N CYS A 135 6.63 -5.46 -11.46
CA CYS A 135 7.54 -4.31 -11.36
C CYS A 135 8.93 -4.66 -11.91
N MET A 136 9.24 -4.18 -13.11
CA MET A 136 10.53 -4.45 -13.78
C MET A 136 11.77 -3.86 -13.07
N ASN A 137 11.56 -2.90 -12.17
CA ASN A 137 12.64 -2.16 -11.50
C ASN A 137 12.77 -2.55 -10.01
N ASP A 138 12.05 -3.56 -9.54
CA ASP A 138 12.04 -3.99 -8.14
C ASP A 138 11.78 -2.83 -7.15
N VAL A 139 10.93 -1.88 -7.57
CA VAL A 139 10.52 -0.72 -6.75
C VAL A 139 9.78 -1.18 -5.52
N ARG A 140 9.02 -2.27 -5.61
CA ARG A 140 8.19 -2.79 -4.53
C ARG A 140 8.66 -4.19 -4.20
N VAL A 141 8.97 -4.46 -2.94
CA VAL A 141 9.32 -5.79 -2.44
C VAL A 141 8.34 -6.12 -1.31
N PHE A 142 7.71 -7.29 -1.37
CA PHE A 142 6.74 -7.75 -0.39
C PHE A 142 7.18 -9.07 0.21
N GLY A 143 6.95 -9.24 1.50
CA GLY A 143 7.32 -10.47 2.17
C GLY A 143 6.91 -10.49 3.64
N ASP A 144 7.24 -11.61 4.28
CA ASP A 144 7.15 -11.80 5.72
C ASP A 144 8.38 -11.17 6.38
N LEU A 145 8.16 -10.28 7.35
CA LEU A 145 9.23 -9.68 8.13
C LEU A 145 9.83 -10.66 9.15
N ASP A 146 9.08 -11.68 9.57
CA ASP A 146 9.54 -12.67 10.54
C ASP A 146 10.30 -13.83 9.87
N ASP A 147 10.27 -13.94 8.53
CA ASP A 147 11.08 -14.89 7.78
C ASP A 147 12.55 -14.40 7.72
N PRO A 148 13.52 -15.11 8.30
CA PRO A 148 14.93 -14.70 8.30
C PRO A 148 15.58 -14.68 6.92
N ASN A 149 15.01 -15.39 5.92
CA ASN A 149 15.53 -15.42 4.55
C ASN A 149 14.90 -14.35 3.66
N SER A 150 14.02 -13.51 4.22
CA SER A 150 13.34 -12.45 3.48
C SER A 150 14.33 -11.38 3.03
N PRO A 151 14.34 -10.99 1.73
CA PRO A 151 15.20 -9.90 1.24
C PRO A 151 14.87 -8.55 1.88
N LEU A 152 13.73 -8.45 2.57
CA LEU A 152 13.34 -7.27 3.34
C LEU A 152 14.37 -6.92 4.42
N HIS A 153 15.04 -7.90 5.05
CA HIS A 153 16.01 -7.60 6.12
C HIS A 153 17.18 -6.76 5.66
N ASP A 154 17.70 -7.05 4.48
CA ASP A 154 18.82 -6.32 3.91
C ASP A 154 18.35 -4.95 3.41
N LEU A 155 17.22 -4.90 2.70
CA LEU A 155 16.63 -3.66 2.20
C LEU A 155 16.33 -2.66 3.33
N LEU A 156 15.78 -3.13 4.45
CA LEU A 156 15.45 -2.30 5.61
C LEU A 156 16.69 -1.83 6.39
N LYS A 157 17.83 -2.53 6.30
CA LYS A 157 19.10 -2.11 6.92
C LYS A 157 19.90 -1.16 6.05
N GLU A 158 19.89 -1.36 4.74
CA GLU A 158 20.71 -0.62 3.78
C GLU A 158 20.17 0.78 3.47
N HIS A 159 18.89 1.04 3.74
CA HIS A 159 18.22 2.28 3.40
C HIS A 159 17.84 3.06 4.66
N GLU A 160 17.95 4.39 4.58
CA GLU A 160 17.22 5.25 5.51
C GLU A 160 15.73 5.12 5.19
N LEU A 161 14.93 4.76 6.20
CA LEU A 161 13.52 4.43 6.03
C LEU A 161 12.64 5.60 6.44
N MET A 162 11.60 5.83 5.67
CA MET A 162 10.50 6.72 6.03
C MET A 162 9.17 5.97 5.99
N GLN A 163 8.25 6.37 6.86
CA GLN A 163 6.86 5.93 6.82
C GLN A 163 5.94 7.10 6.50
N MET A 164 4.90 6.84 5.71
CA MET A 164 3.96 7.89 5.34
C MET A 164 3.16 8.37 6.55
N ARG A 165 3.20 9.68 6.80
CA ARG A 165 2.47 10.34 7.91
C ARG A 165 2.78 9.73 9.29
N GLU A 166 4.07 9.59 9.59
CA GLU A 166 4.53 9.11 10.90
C GLU A 166 4.01 9.96 12.07
N ASP A 167 3.76 11.26 11.84
CA ASP A 167 3.13 12.20 12.76
C ASP A 167 1.80 11.69 13.36
N LEU A 168 1.07 10.86 12.61
CA LEU A 168 -0.23 10.33 13.00
C LEU A 168 -0.18 9.00 13.78
N LYS A 169 1.01 8.41 13.98
CA LYS A 169 1.21 7.18 14.78
C LYS A 169 0.29 6.02 14.36
N THR A 170 -0.04 5.94 13.07
CA THR A 170 -0.80 4.82 12.48
C THR A 170 0.04 3.55 12.38
N ARG A 171 1.38 3.68 12.44
CA ARG A 171 2.36 2.59 12.26
C ARG A 171 2.13 1.84 10.93
N PRO A 172 2.37 2.48 9.77
CA PRO A 172 2.32 1.82 8.47
C PRO A 172 3.10 0.50 8.43
N ARG A 173 2.67 -0.43 7.58
CA ARG A 173 3.41 -1.67 7.26
C ARG A 173 4.07 -1.61 5.89
N ILE A 174 4.12 -0.41 5.31
CA ILE A 174 4.90 -0.11 4.12
C ILE A 174 6.03 0.82 4.52
N TYR A 175 7.25 0.41 4.23
CA TYR A 175 8.46 1.17 4.46
C TYR A 175 8.93 1.74 3.13
N TYR A 176 9.19 3.04 3.08
CA TYR A 176 9.72 3.69 1.89
C TYR A 176 11.20 3.98 2.11
N ALA A 177 12.03 3.73 1.11
CA ALA A 177 13.38 4.29 1.09
C ALA A 177 13.27 5.81 1.01
N GLN A 178 13.97 6.52 1.89
CA GLN A 178 14.10 7.97 1.82
C GLN A 178 14.78 8.33 0.50
N SER A 179 14.11 9.17 -0.28
CA SER A 179 14.59 9.62 -1.59
C SER A 179 15.92 10.35 -1.40
N LYS A 180 16.95 9.92 -2.15
CA LYS A 180 18.23 10.64 -2.23
C LYS A 180 18.18 11.81 -3.22
N ARG A 181 17.15 11.83 -4.06
CA ARG A 181 16.79 12.95 -4.93
C ARG A 181 16.26 14.09 -4.07
N GLY A 182 16.99 15.20 -4.01
CA GLY A 182 16.85 16.32 -3.07
C GLY A 182 17.38 17.64 -3.61
#